data_AF-A0A1Y0EML8-F1
#
_entry.id   AF-A0A1Y0EML8-F1
#
_cell.length_a   1.000
_cell.length_b   1.000
_cell.length_c   1.000
_cell.angle_alpha   90.00
_cell.angle_beta   90.00
_cell.angle_gamma   90.00
#
_symmetry.space_group_name_H-M   'P 1'
#
loop_
_entity.id
_entity.type
_entity.pdbx_description
1 polymer ?
#
loop_
_entity_poly.entity_id
_entity_poly.type
_entity_poly.pdbx_seq_one_letter_code
_entity_poly.pdbx_strand_id
1 'polypeptide(L)' 'MTDAHKDFEAAFGRYLDAVGPVDAISTATAIFVGLIVSLAESKGADMSLPIQVKGGEQRDITIHPPNGEKEQPQ' A
#
# COMPACT_ATOMS: atom_id res chain seq x y z
N MET A 1 -22.51 -3.00 -1.23
CA MET A 1 -21.30 -3.38 -1.98
C MET A 1 -21.68 -3.59 -3.43
N THR A 2 -20.96 -2.95 -4.35
CA THR A 2 -21.15 -3.08 -5.79
C THR A 2 -20.65 -4.46 -6.28
N ASP A 3 -21.08 -4.91 -7.46
CA ASP A 3 -20.59 -6.16 -8.05
C ASP A 3 -19.06 -6.14 -8.23
N ALA A 4 -18.50 -4.99 -8.62
CA ALA A 4 -17.06 -4.79 -8.75
C ALA A 4 -16.27 -5.05 -7.45
N HIS A 5 -16.86 -4.75 -6.29
CA HIS A 5 -16.20 -5.01 -5.01
C HIS A 5 -16.12 -6.52 -4.72
N LYS A 6 -17.21 -7.25 -4.98
CA LYS A 6 -17.25 -8.71 -4.81
C LYS A 6 -16.31 -9.41 -5.80
N ASP A 7 -16.27 -8.94 -7.04
CA ASP A 7 -15.37 -9.48 -8.07
C ASP A 7 -13.90 -9.30 -7.67
N PHE A 8 -13.56 -8.14 -7.09
CA PHE A 8 -12.22 -7.90 -6.55
C PHE A 8 -11.89 -8.84 -5.40
N GLU A 9 -12.77 -9.00 -4.40
CA GLU A 9 -12.55 -9.92 -3.28
C GLU A 9 -12.37 -11.37 -3.76
N ALA A 10 -13.19 -11.82 -4.71
CA ALA A 10 -13.08 -13.16 -5.29
C ALA A 10 -11.80 -13.33 -6.13
N ALA A 11 -11.35 -12.30 -6.84
CA ALA A 11 -10.07 -12.33 -7.54
C ALA A 11 -8.88 -12.37 -6.57
N PHE A 12 -8.92 -11.56 -5.51
CA PHE A 12 -7.88 -11.54 -4.50
C PHE A 12 -7.83 -12.86 -3.71
N GLY A 13 -8.97 -13.49 -3.41
CA GLY A 13 -9.02 -14.82 -2.80
C GLY A 13 -8.34 -15.89 -3.66
N ARG A 14 -8.63 -15.90 -4.97
CA ARG A 14 -7.94 -16.81 -5.92
C ARG A 14 -6.44 -16.54 -5.99
N TYR A 15 -6.02 -15.28 -5.93
CA TYR A 15 -4.61 -14.92 -5.89
C TYR A 15 -3.94 -15.42 -4.61
N LEU A 16 -4.57 -15.18 -3.46
CA LEU A 16 -4.13 -15.66 -2.15
C LEU A 16 -3.94 -17.18 -2.13
N ASP A 17 -4.87 -17.94 -2.69
CA ASP A 17 -4.78 -19.40 -2.78
C ASP A 17 -3.60 -19.86 -3.68
N ALA A 18 -3.27 -19.08 -4.71
CA ALA A 18 -2.24 -19.42 -5.68
C ALA A 18 -0.81 -19.09 -5.21
N VAL A 19 -0.59 -17.94 -4.57
CA VAL A 19 0.74 -17.45 -4.17
C VAL A 19 1.01 -17.62 -2.67
N GLY A 20 -0.04 -17.89 -1.89
CA GLY A 20 0.05 -17.97 -0.44
C GLY A 20 0.03 -16.61 0.25
N PRO A 21 -0.11 -16.60 1.59
CA PRO A 21 -0.40 -15.38 2.36
C PRO A 21 0.74 -14.36 2.35
N VAL A 22 2.00 -14.80 2.34
CA VAL A 22 3.16 -13.89 2.39
C VAL A 22 3.23 -13.00 1.15
N ASP A 23 3.16 -13.62 -0.04
CA ASP A 23 3.21 -12.89 -1.31
C ASP A 23 1.94 -12.07 -1.55
N ALA A 24 0.79 -12.59 -1.13
CA ALA A 24 -0.47 -11.87 -1.18
C ALA A 24 -0.44 -10.58 -0.34
N ILE A 25 0.07 -10.64 0.90
CA ILE A 25 0.22 -9.48 1.79
C ILE A 25 1.20 -8.47 1.20
N SER A 26 2.33 -8.94 0.66
CA SER A 26 3.33 -8.07 0.02
C SER A 26 2.71 -7.29 -1.14
N THR A 27 1.96 -7.98 -2.01
CA THR A 27 1.27 -7.39 -3.16
C THR A 27 0.19 -6.39 -2.72
N ALA A 28 -0.66 -6.76 -1.76
CA ALA A 28 -1.71 -5.89 -1.26
C ALA A 28 -1.12 -4.61 -0.62
N THR A 29 -0.01 -4.75 0.11
CA THR A 29 0.71 -3.62 0.69
C THR A 29 1.26 -2.70 -0.38
N ALA A 30 1.86 -3.23 -1.45
CA ALA A 30 2.37 -2.43 -2.56
C ALA A 30 1.25 -1.65 -3.26
N ILE A 31 0.10 -2.29 -3.51
CA ILE A 31 -1.08 -1.63 -4.11
C ILE A 31 -1.57 -0.50 -3.20
N PHE A 32 -1.76 -0.79 -1.91
CA PHE A 32 -2.20 0.20 -0.92
C PHE A 32 -1.26 1.41 -0.86
N VAL A 33 0.05 1.18 -0.71
CA VAL A 33 1.05 2.25 -0.66
C VAL A 33 1.03 3.08 -1.94
N GLY A 34 0.97 2.44 -3.12
CA GLY A 34 0.91 3.14 -4.41
C GLY A 34 -0.31 4.04 -4.55
N LEU A 35 -1.49 3.58 -4.11
CA LEU A 35 -2.71 4.38 -4.11
C LEU A 35 -2.60 5.61 -3.18
N ILE A 36 -2.04 5.44 -1.97
CA ILE A 36 -1.85 6.54 -1.03
C ILE A 36 -0.85 7.57 -1.57
N VAL A 37 0.28 7.12 -2.12
CA VAL A 37 1.27 8.02 -2.74
C VAL A 37 0.65 8.80 -3.89
N SER A 38 -0.07 8.13 -4.80
CA SER A 38 -0.74 8.79 -5.93
C SER A 38 -1.78 9.82 -5.46
N LEU A 39 -2.54 9.49 -4.41
CA LEU A 39 -3.51 10.42 -3.82
C LEU A 39 -2.81 11.63 -3.17
N ALA A 40 -1.73 11.40 -2.43
CA ALA A 40 -0.97 12.46 -1.78
C ALA A 40 -0.32 13.40 -2.81
N GLU A 41 0.26 12.85 -3.87
CA GLU A 41 0.80 13.59 -5.01
C GLU A 41 -0.28 14.44 -5.69
N SER A 42 -1.47 13.87 -5.96
CA SER A 42 -2.60 14.62 -6.56
C SER A 42 -3.09 15.80 -5.71
N LYS A 43 -2.80 15.78 -4.40
CA LYS A 43 -3.13 16.84 -3.44
C LYS A 43 -1.99 17.82 -3.21
N GLY A 44 -0.87 17.67 -3.93
CA GLY A 44 0.30 18.54 -3.82
C GLY A 44 1.16 18.30 -2.58
N ALA A 45 1.12 17.10 -1.99
CA ALA A 45 2.00 16.77 -0.89
C ALA A 45 3.47 16.66 -1.36
N ASP A 46 4.41 16.99 -0.48
CA ASP A 46 5.84 16.83 -0.74
C ASP A 46 6.25 15.37 -0.57
N MET A 47 6.58 14.71 -1.69
CA MET A 47 6.96 13.29 -1.72
C MET A 47 8.35 13.02 -1.13
N SER A 48 9.13 14.05 -0.79
CA SER A 48 10.38 13.89 -0.05
C SER A 48 10.18 13.71 1.46
N LEU A 49 8.96 13.94 1.95
CA LEU A 49 8.60 13.81 3.36
C LEU A 49 7.73 12.57 3.61
N PRO A 50 7.73 12.03 4.84
CA PRO A 50 6.84 10.92 5.19
C PRO A 50 5.36 11.30 5.03
N ILE A 51 4.58 10.41 4.43
CA ILE A 51 3.12 10.54 4.35
C ILE A 51 2.52 9.86 5.58
N GLN A 52 1.74 10.62 6.35
CA GLN A 52 0.99 10.09 7.50
C GLN A 52 -0.48 9.89 7.14
N VAL A 53 -0.95 8.65 7.25
CA VAL A 53 -2.36 8.29 7.14
C VAL A 53 -2.89 8.04 8.55
N LYS A 54 -3.84 8.86 8.98
CA LYS A 54 -4.53 8.65 10.27
C LYS A 54 -5.56 7.54 10.12
N GLY A 55 -5.40 6.46 10.87
CA GLY A 55 -6.25 5.27 10.79
C GLY A 55 -7.59 5.41 11.50
N GLY A 56 -7.77 6.47 12.30
CA GLY A 56 -8.97 6.66 13.12
C GLY A 56 -9.07 5.56 14.20
N GLU A 57 -10.04 4.66 14.06
CA GLU A 57 -10.15 3.48 14.93
C GLU A 57 -9.15 2.37 14.58
N GLN A 58 -8.53 2.44 13.39
CA GLN A 58 -7.45 1.56 12.96
C GLN A 58 -6.08 2.16 13.29
N ARG A 59 -5.00 1.38 13.10
CA ARG A 59 -3.65 1.88 13.33
C ARG A 59 -3.26 2.95 12.33
N ASP A 60 -2.56 3.97 12.81
CA ASP A 60 -1.92 4.96 11.95
C ASP A 60 -0.83 4.31 11.10
N ILE A 61 -0.67 4.81 9.89
CA ILE A 61 0.33 4.34 8.93
C ILE A 61 1.23 5.52 8.56
N THR A 62 2.54 5.30 8.62
CA THR A 62 3.53 6.23 8.05
C THR A 62 4.20 5.56 6.87
N ILE A 63 4.11 6.18 5.69
CA ILE A 63 4.81 5.77 4.49
C ILE A 63 6.03 6.66 4.36
N HIS A 64 7.21 6.06 4.50
CA HIS A 64 8.46 6.78 4.30
C HIS A 64 8.71 7.03 2.82
N PRO A 65 9.37 8.14 2.45
CA PRO A 65 9.87 8.30 1.10
C PRO A 65 10.75 7.11 0.72
N PRO A 66 10.92 6.81 -0.58
CA PRO A 66 11.85 5.79 -1.02
C PRO A 66 13.19 6.02 -0.32
N ASN A 67 13.81 4.95 0.18
CA ASN A 67 15.20 5.05 0.61
C ASN A 67 16.01 5.36 -0.66
N GLY A 68 16.24 6.64 -0.96
CA GLY A 68 17.29 7.03 -1.88
C GLY A 68 18.55 6.36 -1.39
N GLU A 69 19.16 5.52 -2.24
CA GLU A 69 20.35 4.69 -1.99
C GLU A 69 21.01 4.97 -0.64
N LYS A 70 20.48 4.34 0.43
CA LYS A 70 21.25 4.25 1.66
C LYS A 70 22.25 3.15 1.38
N GLU A 71 23.45 3.55 0.96
CA GLU A 71 24.65 2.69 1.00
C GLU A 71 24.59 1.90 2.30
N GLN A 72 24.44 0.57 2.17
CA GLN A 72 24.65 -0.34 3.28
C GLN A 72 26.11 -0.16 3.71
N PRO A 73 26.40 0.20 4.98
CA PRO A 73 27.77 0.11 5.44
C PRO A 73 28.18 -1.37 5.38
N GLN A 74 29.25 -1.63 4.64
CA GLN A 74 29.94 -2.92 4.55
C GLN A 74 30.46 -3.37 5.92
#